data_AF-A0A1H1RJR2-F1
#
_entry.id   AF-A0A1H1RJR2-F1
#
_cell.length_a   1.000
_cell.length_b   1.000
_cell.length_c   1.000
_cell.angle_alpha   90.00
_cell.angle_beta   90.00
_cell.angle_gamma   90.00
#
_symmetry.space_group_name_H-M   'P 1'
#
loop_
_entity.id
_entity.type
_entity.pdbx_description
1 polymer ?
#
loop_
_entity_poly.entity_id
_entity_poly.type
_entity_poly.pdbx_seq_one_letter_code
_entity_poly.pdbx_strand_id
1 'polypeptide(L)' 'MLHEPPKRVYGHADIAAILADLQSTVTTHHELRDWAAQTDVPIERVVANPDLTYVRLDARDVDRSPIVLILLEQVWERAI' A
#
# COMPACT_ATOMS: atom_id res chain seq x y z
N MET A 1 5.01 16.35 -24.30
CA MET A 1 4.25 15.41 -23.45
C MET A 1 5.27 14.70 -22.60
N LEU A 2 5.24 14.86 -21.27
CA LEU A 2 6.12 14.10 -20.37
C LEU A 2 5.52 12.70 -20.26
N HIS A 3 6.20 11.69 -20.80
CA HIS A 3 5.85 10.30 -20.52
C HIS A 3 6.29 10.01 -19.09
N GLU A 4 5.34 9.81 -18.18
CA GLU A 4 5.64 9.20 -16.89
C GLU A 4 6.30 7.83 -17.13
N PRO A 5 7.39 7.50 -16.42
CA PRO A 5 8.02 6.20 -16.55
C PRO A 5 7.00 5.08 -16.26
N PRO A 6 7.12 3.92 -16.92
CA PRO A 6 6.18 2.83 -16.71
C PRO A 6 6.19 2.39 -15.23
N LYS A 7 5.03 2.46 -14.56
CA LYS A 7 4.87 2.01 -13.17
C LYS A 7 5.22 0.53 -13.04
N ARG A 8 5.84 0.16 -11.91
CA ARG A 8 6.11 -1.24 -11.55
C ARG A 8 4.80 -2.03 -11.51
N VAL A 9 4.85 -3.29 -11.93
CA VAL A 9 3.71 -4.21 -11.85
C VAL A 9 3.94 -5.18 -10.69
N TYR A 10 2.94 -5.33 -9.84
CA TYR A 10 2.93 -6.32 -8.76
C TYR A 10 1.94 -7.44 -9.04
N GLY A 11 2.43 -8.67 -8.86
CA GLY A 11 1.61 -9.87 -8.86
C GLY A 11 0.85 -10.06 -7.56
N HIS A 12 -0.02 -11.06 -7.55
CA HIS A 12 -0.77 -11.44 -6.35
C HIS A 12 0.14 -11.77 -5.16
N ALA A 13 1.25 -12.49 -5.40
CA ALA A 13 2.21 -12.84 -4.37
C ALA A 13 2.94 -11.62 -3.78
N ASP A 14 3.27 -10.63 -4.61
CA ASP A 14 3.90 -9.39 -4.15
C ASP A 14 2.94 -8.61 -3.24
N ILE A 15 1.69 -8.45 -3.67
CA ILE A 15 0.66 -7.75 -2.89
C ILE A 15 0.39 -8.49 -1.56
N ALA A 16 0.33 -9.82 -1.59
CA ALA A 16 0.16 -10.63 -0.38
C ALA A 16 1.33 -10.47 0.60
N ALA A 17 2.57 -10.38 0.10
CA ALA A 17 3.74 -10.12 0.94
C ALA A 17 3.68 -8.73 1.59
N ILE A 18 3.27 -7.70 0.84
CA ILE A 18 3.10 -6.33 1.38
C ILE A 18 1.99 -6.30 2.45
N LEU A 19 0.87 -6.99 2.20
CA LEU A 19 -0.21 -7.11 3.18
C LEU A 19 0.25 -7.82 4.46
N ALA A 20 1.04 -8.89 4.32
CA ALA A 20 1.59 -9.61 5.48
C ALA A 20 2.56 -8.74 6.30
N ASP A 21 3.43 -7.98 5.62
CA ASP A 21 4.34 -7.03 6.25
C ASP A 21 3.56 -5.95 7.02
N LEU A 22 2.59 -5.29 6.36
CA LEU A 22 1.68 -4.31 6.97
C LEU A 22 0.93 -4.90 8.17
N GLN A 23 0.41 -6.12 8.06
CA GLN A 23 -0.31 -6.79 9.15
C GLN A 23 0.58 -7.04 10.37
N SER A 24 1.87 -7.29 10.15
CA SER A 24 2.84 -7.57 11.22
C SER A 24 3.44 -6.32 11.86
N THR A 25 3.46 -5.18 11.15
CA THR A 25 4.18 -3.97 11.58
C THR A 25 3.29 -2.77 11.84
N VAL A 26 2.09 -2.72 11.25
CA VAL A 26 1.18 -1.57 11.30
C VAL A 26 -0.18 -2.01 11.87
N THR A 27 -0.30 -1.94 13.19
CA THR A 27 -1.54 -2.22 13.92
C THR A 27 -2.40 -0.97 14.15
N THR A 28 -1.79 0.22 14.05
CA THR A 28 -2.43 1.51 14.26
C THR A 28 -2.06 2.53 13.17
N HIS A 29 -2.86 3.58 13.05
CA HIS A 29 -2.63 4.65 12.06
C HIS A 29 -1.30 5.40 12.28
N HIS A 30 -0.77 5.48 13.51
CA HIS A 30 0.51 6.14 13.77
C HIS A 30 1.68 5.40 13.11
N GLU A 31 1.66 4.07 13.18
CA GLU A 31 2.73 3.19 12.68
C GLU A 31 2.82 3.18 11.14
N LEU A 32 1.74 3.52 10.44
CA LEU A 32 1.75 3.54 8.97
C LEU A 32 2.76 4.55 8.41
N ARG A 33 2.95 5.70 9.06
CA ARG A 33 3.92 6.70 8.60
C ARG A 33 5.36 6.20 8.80
N ASP A 34 5.61 5.51 9.90
CA ASP A 34 6.92 4.95 10.21
C ASP A 34 7.25 3.80 9.25
N TRP A 35 6.28 2.94 8.97
CA TRP A 35 6.39 1.89 7.95
C TRP A 35 6.68 2.48 6.57
N ALA A 36 5.94 3.51 6.15
CA ALA A 36 6.11 4.16 4.85
C ALA A 36 7.48 4.82 4.68
N ALA A 37 8.13 5.24 5.78
CA ALA A 37 9.46 5.83 5.75
C ALA A 37 10.60 4.79 5.70
N GLN A 38 10.31 3.54 6.06
CA GLN A 38 11.31 2.46 6.20
C GLN A 38 11.20 1.39 5.11
N THR A 39 10.04 1.28 4.46
CA THR A 39 9.79 0.27 3.45
C THR A 39 10.43 0.61 2.09
N ASP A 40 10.86 -0.42 1.36
CA ASP A 40 11.29 -0.31 -0.03
C ASP A 40 10.11 -0.35 -1.03
N VAL A 41 8.87 -0.47 -0.53
CA VAL A 41 7.67 -0.45 -1.36
C VAL A 41 7.48 0.96 -1.94
N PRO A 42 7.30 1.10 -3.27
CA PRO A 42 7.08 2.40 -3.89
C PRO A 42 5.68 2.90 -3.53
N ILE A 43 5.59 4.05 -2.87
CA ILE A 43 4.35 4.63 -2.34
C ILE A 43 4.00 5.91 -3.10
N GLU A 44 2.78 5.96 -3.63
CA GLU A 44 2.21 7.16 -4.27
C GLU A 44 1.53 8.06 -3.23
N ARG A 45 0.89 7.46 -2.22
CA ARG A 45 0.13 8.19 -1.21
C ARG A 45 0.01 7.41 0.10
N VAL A 46 0.11 8.12 1.22
CA VAL A 46 -0.19 7.62 2.57
C VAL A 46 -1.29 8.47 3.18
N VAL A 47 -2.31 7.82 3.76
CA VAL A 47 -3.30 8.45 4.63
C VAL A 47 -3.33 7.67 5.93
N ALA A 48 -3.03 8.35 7.02
CA ALA A 48 -2.79 7.78 8.34
C ALA A 48 -3.55 8.59 9.39
N ASN A 49 -4.87 8.41 9.43
CA ASN A 49 -5.75 9.05 10.41
C ASN A 49 -6.73 8.01 11.02
N PRO A 50 -7.35 8.30 12.18
CA PRO A 50 -8.21 7.34 12.87
C PRO A 50 -9.43 6.87 12.07
N ASP A 51 -9.97 7.73 11.21
CA ASP A 51 -11.20 7.45 10.44
C ASP A 51 -10.91 6.69 9.14
N LEU A 52 -9.69 6.80 8.62
CA LEU A 52 -9.27 6.24 7.34
C LEU A 52 -7.75 6.08 7.32
N THR A 53 -7.30 4.82 7.24
CA THR A 53 -5.89 4.47 7.14
C THR A 53 -5.67 3.63 5.90
N TYR A 54 -4.91 4.15 4.92
CA TYR A 54 -4.58 3.45 3.69
C TYR A 54 -3.24 3.89 3.10
N VAL A 55 -2.67 3.02 2.27
CA VAL A 55 -1.55 3.33 1.39
C VAL A 55 -1.91 3.01 -0.05
N ARG A 56 -1.59 3.93 -0.97
CA ARG A 56 -1.65 3.70 -2.41
C ARG A 56 -0.24 3.54 -2.93
N LEU A 57 0.02 2.43 -3.61
CA LEU A 57 1.35 2.14 -4.14
C LEU A 57 1.59 2.91 -5.45
N ASP A 58 2.83 3.34 -5.68
CA ASP A 58 3.28 3.83 -6.98
C ASP A 58 3.60 2.65 -7.92
N ALA A 59 2.61 1.77 -8.04
CA ALA A 59 2.63 0.56 -8.82
C ALA A 59 1.22 0.27 -9.34
N ARG A 60 1.12 -0.74 -10.20
CA ARG A 60 -0.16 -1.30 -10.66
C ARG A 60 -0.14 -2.81 -10.46
N ASP A 61 -1.31 -3.42 -10.39
CA ASP A 61 -1.40 -4.88 -10.42
C ASP A 61 -1.27 -5.42 -11.86
N VAL A 62 -1.42 -6.74 -11.99
CA VAL A 62 -1.39 -7.46 -13.27
C VAL A 62 -2.43 -6.97 -14.28
N ASP A 63 -3.56 -6.47 -13.79
CA ASP A 63 -4.66 -5.92 -14.59
C ASP A 63 -4.52 -4.42 -14.85
N ARG A 64 -3.36 -3.84 -14.50
CA ARG A 64 -3.06 -2.40 -14.57
C ARG A 64 -3.93 -1.54 -13.66
N SER A 65 -4.57 -2.14 -12.67
CA SER A 65 -5.39 -1.46 -11.67
C SER A 65 -4.51 -0.84 -10.58
N PRO A 66 -4.93 0.29 -9.98
CA PRO A 66 -4.29 0.83 -8.79
C PRO A 66 -4.26 -0.20 -7.65
N ILE A 67 -3.18 -0.17 -6.87
CA ILE A 67 -3.07 -0.96 -5.64
C ILE A 67 -3.27 -0.02 -4.47
N VAL A 68 -4.40 -0.19 -3.79
CA VAL A 68 -4.75 0.52 -2.57
C VAL A 68 -4.94 -0.52 -1.48
N LEU A 69 -4.16 -0.40 -0.42
CA LEU A 69 -4.23 -1.25 0.76
C LEU A 69 -4.81 -0.41 1.88
N ILE A 70 -5.82 -0.92 2.58
CA ILE A 70 -6.59 -0.22 3.59
C ILE A 70 -6.62 -1.03 4.89
N LEU A 71 -6.57 -0.33 6.02
CA LEU A 71 -6.75 -0.92 7.34
C LEU A 71 -8.23 -0.80 7.73
N LEU A 72 -8.92 -1.94 7.82
CA LEU A 72 -10.31 -2.05 8.23
C LEU A 72 -10.43 -3.04 9.39
N GLU A 73 -11.02 -2.61 10.50
CA GLU A 73 -11.22 -3.46 11.69
C GLU A 73 -9.94 -4.20 12.15
N GLN A 74 -8.80 -3.50 12.11
CA GLN A 74 -7.46 -4.02 12.43
C GLN A 74 -6.88 -5.05 11.44
N VAL A 75 -7.51 -5.21 10.28
CA VAL A 75 -7.06 -6.09 9.20
C VAL A 75 -6.63 -5.24 8.01
N TRP A 76 -5.43 -5.51 7.48
CA TRP A 76 -5.00 -4.95 6.22
C TRP A 76 -5.58 -5.76 5.05
N GLU A 77 -6.26 -5.07 4.15
CA GLU A 77 -6.81 -5.67 2.94
C GLU A 77 -6.65 -4.77 1.72
N ARG A 78 -6.83 -5.35 0.54
CA ARG A 78 -6.82 -4.59 -0.71
C ARG A 78 -8.21 -4.00 -0.93
N ALA A 79 -8.28 -2.70 -1.20
CA ALA A 79 -9.52 -2.08 -1.67
C ALA A 79 -9.82 -2.58 -3.10
N ILE A 80 -10.99 -3.19 -3.27
CA ILE A 80 -11.55 -3.71 -4.52
C ILE A 80 -12.31 -2.65 -5.32
#